data_AF-A0A918D5B8-F1
#
_entry.id   AF-A0A918D5B8-F1
#
_cell.length_a   1.000
_cell.length_b   1.000
_cell.length_c   1.000
_cell.angle_alpha   90.00
_cell.angle_beta   90.00
_cell.angle_gamma   90.00
#
_symmetry.space_group_name_H-M   'P 1'
#
loop_
_entity.id
_entity.type
_entity.pdbx_description
1 polymer ?
#
loop_
_entity_poly.entity_id
_entity_poly.type
_entity_poly.pdbx_seq_one_letter_code
_entity_poly.pdbx_strand_id
1 'polypeptide(L)' 'MIAAHPVLVGGGTPFFTALDSWVNLNLVETRTFPGGVVLTRYETRR' A
#
# COMPACT_ATOMS: atom_id res chain seq x y z
N MET A 1 2.41 -4.24 5.55
CA MET A 1 1.67 -2.99 5.86
C MET A 1 2.08 -1.96 4.82
N ILE A 2 1.17 -1.09 4.36
CA ILE A 2 1.44 -0.05 3.36
C ILE A 2 0.97 1.29 3.91
N ALA A 3 1.82 2.32 3.88
CA ALA A 3 1.48 3.68 4.28
C ALA A 3 1.38 4.60 3.04
N ALA A 4 0.18 5.13 2.79
CA ALA A 4 -0.07 6.08 1.72
C ALA A 4 -0.06 7.51 2.27
N HIS A 5 0.77 8.36 1.69
CA HIS A 5 0.82 9.79 2.00
C HIS A 5 -0.03 10.57 1.00
N PRO A 6 -0.76 11.63 1.40
CA PRO A 6 -1.65 12.39 0.52
C PRO A 6 -0.87 13.38 -0.37
N VAL A 7 0.09 12.88 -1.16
CA VAL A 7 0.94 13.69 -2.04
C VAL A 7 1.10 13.01 -3.40
N LEU A 8 1.07 13.81 -4.47
CA LEU A 8 1.39 13.39 -5.83
C LEU A 8 2.83 13.79 -6.14
N VAL A 9 3.73 12.81 -6.30
CA VAL A 9 5.18 13.06 -6.41
C VAL A 9 5.68 13.27 -7.84
N GLY A 10 4.89 12.96 -8.86
CA GLY A 10 5.26 13.16 -10.28
C GLY A 10 6.34 12.19 -10.84
N GLY A 11 7.02 11.42 -9.98
CA GLY A 11 8.01 10.40 -10.36
C GLY A 11 8.80 9.90 -9.15
N GLY A 12 9.64 8.87 -9.33
CA GLY A 12 10.52 8.34 -8.27
C GLY A 12 10.79 6.84 -8.38
N THR A 13 11.40 6.29 -7.34
CA THR A 13 11.65 4.85 -7.22
C THR A 13 10.32 4.12 -6.96
N PRO A 14 9.94 3.12 -7.78
CA PRO A 14 8.75 2.31 -7.53
C PRO A 14 8.81 1.61 -6.17
N PHE A 15 7.68 1.60 -5.44
CA PHE A 15 7.58 0.89 -4.15
C PHE A 15 7.64 -0.63 -4.33
N PHE A 16 7.07 -1.14 -5.43
CA PHE A 16 7.19 -2.53 -5.84
C PHE A 16 7.97 -2.62 -7.14
N THR A 17 8.86 -3.59 -7.23
CA THR A 17 9.42 -4.01 -8.52
C THR A 17 8.36 -4.72 -9.34
N ALA A 18 8.66 -4.99 -10.61
CA ALA A 18 7.80 -5.84 -11.43
C ALA A 18 7.59 -7.20 -10.74
N LEU A 19 6.35 -7.67 -10.76
CA LEU A 19 5.94 -8.99 -10.28
C LEU A 19 5.62 -9.86 -11.48
N ASP A 20 6.08 -11.10 -11.47
CA ASP A 20 5.84 -12.07 -12.56
C ASP A 20 4.42 -12.63 -12.56
N SER A 21 3.64 -12.39 -11.51
CA SER A 21 2.25 -12.85 -11.36
C SER A 21 1.46 -11.98 -10.37
N TRP A 22 0.14 -12.11 -10.42
CA TRP A 22 -0.77 -11.44 -9.50
C TRP A 22 -0.67 -12.04 -8.10
N VAL A 23 -0.49 -11.18 -7.09
CA VAL A 23 -0.59 -11.56 -5.68
C VAL A 23 -1.95 -11.15 -5.16
N ASN A 24 -2.81 -12.13 -4.85
CA ASN A 24 -4.13 -11.87 -4.27
C ASN A 24 -4.00 -11.50 -2.79
N LEU A 25 -4.57 -10.37 -2.40
CA LEU A 25 -4.49 -9.84 -1.04
C LEU A 25 -5.89 -9.57 -0.48
N ASN A 26 -6.08 -9.88 0.81
CA ASN A 26 -7.26 -9.46 1.58
C ASN A 26 -6.87 -8.29 2.47
N LEU A 27 -7.66 -7.20 2.45
CA LEU A 27 -7.52 -6.08 3.38
C LEU A 27 -8.04 -6.51 4.76
N VAL A 28 -7.19 -6.45 5.77
CA VAL A 28 -7.54 -6.88 7.13
C VAL A 28 -7.52 -5.75 8.17
N GLU A 29 -6.92 -4.60 7.85
CA GLU A 29 -7.02 -3.39 8.68
C GLU A 29 -6.78 -2.13 7.85
N THR A 30 -7.53 -1.06 8.17
CA THR A 30 -7.26 0.32 7.74
C THR A 30 -7.18 1.21 8.97
N ARG A 31 -6.10 1.98 9.08
CA ARG A 31 -5.91 2.99 10.12
C ARG A 31 -5.51 4.33 9.52
N THR A 32 -6.21 5.39 9.89
CA THR A 32 -5.93 6.76 9.46
C THR A 32 -5.15 7.51 10.55
N PHE A 33 -4.22 8.38 10.14
CA PHE A 33 -3.44 9.22 11.05
C PHE A 33 -3.70 10.70 10.79
N PRO A 34 -3.50 11.57 11.80
CA PRO A 34 -3.43 13.02 11.58
C PRO A 34 -2.43 13.36 10.46
N GLY A 35 -2.76 14.32 9.61
CA GLY A 35 -1.99 14.61 8.39
C GLY A 35 -2.38 13.78 7.16
N GLY A 36 -3.43 12.96 7.27
CA GLY A 36 -4.05 12.28 6.11
C GLY A 36 -3.34 11.01 5.65
N VAL A 37 -2.34 10.53 6.40
CA VAL A 37 -1.67 9.26 6.11
C VAL A 37 -2.60 8.09 6.41
N VAL A 38 -2.65 7.11 5.50
CA VAL A 38 -3.45 5.88 5.65
C VAL A 38 -2.53 4.68 5.70
N LEU A 39 -2.58 3.92 6.80
CA LEU A 39 -1.90 2.64 6.95
C LEU A 39 -2.88 1.50 6.70
N THR A 40 -2.52 0.60 5.80
CA THR A 40 -3.30 -0.60 5.46
C THR A 40 -2.51 -1.86 5.77
N ARG A 41 -3.18 -2.86 6.35
CA ARG A 41 -2.64 -4.22 6.52
C ARG A 41 -3.36 -5.17 5.58
N TYR A 42 -2.57 -5.91 4.82
CA TYR A 42 -3.05 -6.94 3.91
C TYR A 42 -2.44 -8.29 4.27
N GLU A 43 -3.20 -9.34 4.04
CA GLU A 43 -2.76 -10.72 4.13
C GLU A 43 -2.87 -11.39 2.76
N THR A 44 -1.98 -12.34 2.47
CA THR A 44 -2.06 -13.09 1.22
C THR A 44 -3.27 -14.02 1.24
N ARG A 45 -4.05 -13.96 0.17
CA ARG A 45 -5.10 -14.93 -0.06
C ARG A 45 -4.44 -16.21 -0.59
N ARG A 46 -4.59 -17.30 0.15
CA ARG A 46 -4.20 -18.65 -0.29
C ARG A 46 -5.26 -19.24 -1.20
#